data_AF-S2D9K9-F1
#
_entry.id   AF-S2D9K9-F1
#
_cell.length_a   1.000
_cell.length_b   1.000
_cell.length_c   1.000
_cell.angle_alpha   90.00
_cell.angle_beta   90.00
_cell.angle_gamma   90.00
#
_symmetry.space_group_name_H-M   'P 1'
#
loop_
_entity.id
_entity.type
_entity.pdbx_description
1 polymer ?
#
loop_
_entity_poly.entity_id
_entity_poly.type
_entity_poly.pdbx_seq_one_letter_code
_entity_poly.pdbx_strand_id
1 'polypeptide(L)'
;MEVLISDQEKLRGFFPTGGLSGTFKSAYELDGGQAFVRAKTGTLRNMHLQSRWIDTRKGKTYRFVFMNNNFVRPTAEVRKEMVRIMTVIHENF
;
A
#
# COMPACT_ATOMS: atom_id res chain seq x y z
N MET A 1 -21.58 18.32 -1.47
CA MET A 1 -20.54 19.01 -2.26
C MET A 1 -19.37 18.06 -2.41
N GLU A 2 -19.04 17.67 -3.63
CA GLU A 2 -17.89 16.82 -3.93
C GLU A 2 -16.68 17.74 -4.17
N VAL A 3 -15.66 17.65 -3.32
CA VAL A 3 -14.44 18.47 -3.46
C VAL A 3 -13.45 17.70 -4.33
N LEU A 4 -13.21 18.20 -5.53
CA LEU A 4 -12.14 17.67 -6.38
C LEU A 4 -10.79 18.20 -5.90
N ILE A 5 -9.92 17.29 -5.50
CA ILE A 5 -8.53 17.61 -5.12
C ILE A 5 -7.67 17.44 -6.36
N SER A 6 -7.28 18.56 -6.99
CA SER A 6 -6.41 18.58 -8.18
C SER A 6 -4.93 18.34 -7.84
N ASP A 7 -4.53 18.61 -6.59
CA ASP A 7 -3.17 18.45 -6.10
C ASP A 7 -2.91 16.99 -5.68
N GLN A 8 -2.03 16.32 -6.42
CA GLN A 8 -1.73 14.91 -6.17
C GLN A 8 -1.03 14.68 -4.82
N GLU A 9 -0.18 15.58 -4.36
CA GLU A 9 0.51 15.39 -3.08
C GLU A 9 -0.45 15.58 -1.91
N LYS A 10 -1.35 16.57 -1.98
CA LYS A 10 -2.45 16.69 -1.02
C LYS A 10 -3.30 15.43 -1.01
N LEU A 11 -3.68 14.92 -2.18
CA LEU A 11 -4.48 13.70 -2.29
C LEU A 11 -3.75 12.48 -1.68
N ARG A 12 -2.45 12.35 -1.94
CA ARG A 12 -1.62 11.28 -1.38
C ARG A 12 -1.51 11.38 0.15
N GLY A 13 -1.51 12.59 0.71
CA GLY A 13 -1.47 12.83 2.16
C GLY A 13 -2.66 12.31 2.96
N PHE A 14 -3.81 12.04 2.31
CA PHE A 14 -4.96 11.44 3.00
C PHE A 14 -4.82 9.93 3.26
N PHE A 15 -3.86 9.27 2.62
CA PHE A 15 -3.68 7.83 2.73
C PHE A 15 -2.59 7.48 3.75
N PRO A 16 -2.81 6.46 4.59
CA PRO A 16 -1.75 5.87 5.40
C PRO A 16 -0.53 5.43 4.59
N THR A 17 0.64 5.57 5.20
CA THR A 17 1.94 5.33 4.56
C THR A 17 2.64 4.12 5.16
N GLY A 18 3.14 3.23 4.29
CA GLY A 18 3.94 2.05 4.66
C GLY A 18 5.09 2.40 5.60
N GLY A 19 5.24 1.65 6.69
CA GLY A 19 6.32 1.80 7.67
C GLY A 19 6.22 3.02 8.58
N LEU A 20 5.25 3.92 8.37
CA LEU A 20 5.21 5.23 9.06
C LEU A 20 3.92 5.47 9.84
N SER A 21 2.75 5.15 9.27
CA SER A 21 1.49 5.62 9.86
C SER A 21 0.31 4.68 9.65
N GLY A 22 -0.72 4.88 10.48
CA GLY A 22 -1.99 4.17 10.40
C GLY A 22 -1.86 2.65 10.48
N THR A 23 -2.69 1.95 9.72
CA THR A 23 -2.74 0.47 9.67
C THR A 23 -1.51 -0.17 9.03
N PHE A 24 -0.59 0.65 8.48
CA PHE A 24 0.65 0.21 7.85
C PHE A 24 1.91 0.52 8.63
N LYS A 25 1.82 1.05 9.85
CA LYS A 25 3.01 1.45 10.61
C LYS A 25 4.03 0.32 10.79
N SER A 26 3.58 -0.93 10.88
CA SER A 26 4.44 -2.12 11.02
C SER A 26 4.58 -2.95 9.73
N ALA A 27 4.08 -2.45 8.60
CA ALA A 27 4.15 -3.12 7.31
C ALA A 27 5.03 -2.30 6.35
N TYR A 28 5.83 -2.98 5.54
CA TYR A 28 6.84 -2.39 4.66
C TYR A 28 8.01 -1.76 5.41
N GLU A 29 9.22 -2.12 4.98
CA GLU A 29 10.43 -1.42 5.38
C GLU A 29 10.54 -0.10 4.60
N LEU A 30 11.27 0.87 5.15
CA LEU A 30 11.57 2.11 4.45
C LEU A 30 12.78 1.90 3.54
N ASP A 31 12.75 2.47 2.34
CA ASP A 31 13.91 2.48 1.44
C ASP A 31 14.70 3.77 1.66
N GLY A 32 15.88 3.68 2.29
CA GLY A 32 16.68 4.86 2.63
C GLY A 32 15.93 5.89 3.50
N GLY A 33 15.03 5.42 4.37
CA GLY A 33 14.18 6.27 5.21
C GLY A 33 12.93 6.83 4.51
N GLN A 34 12.70 6.50 3.24
CA GLN A 34 11.54 6.91 2.48
C GLN A 34 10.53 5.77 2.33
N ALA A 35 9.25 6.09 2.53
CA ALA A 35 8.18 5.15 2.29
C ALA A 35 7.77 5.16 0.82
N PHE A 36 7.56 3.98 0.25
CA PHE A 36 7.24 3.80 -1.16
C PHE A 36 5.81 3.29 -1.42
N VAL A 37 5.02 3.01 -0.37
CA VAL A 37 3.60 2.64 -0.49
C VAL A 37 2.74 3.62 0.29
N ARG A 38 1.74 4.20 -0.37
CA ARG A 38 0.67 5.00 0.25
C ARG A 38 -0.64 4.39 -0.15
N ALA A 39 -1.44 3.88 0.82
CA ALA A 39 -2.63 3.09 0.51
C ALA A 39 -3.73 3.15 1.56
N LYS A 40 -4.92 2.69 1.18
CA LYS A 40 -6.01 2.40 2.12
C LYS A 40 -6.15 0.89 2.30
N THR A 41 -6.31 0.45 3.55
CA THR A 41 -6.74 -0.92 3.87
C THR A 41 -8.26 -1.03 3.99
N GLY A 42 -8.80 -2.16 3.56
CA GLY A 42 -10.09 -2.70 4.01
C GLY A 42 -9.90 -4.13 4.49
N THR A 43 -10.31 -4.46 5.71
CA THR A 43 -10.17 -5.81 6.26
C THR A 43 -11.49 -6.26 6.84
N LEU A 44 -11.93 -7.45 6.43
CA LEU A 44 -13.07 -8.19 7.01
C LEU A 44 -12.61 -9.63 7.27
N ARG A 45 -13.50 -10.48 7.78
CA ARG A 45 -13.19 -11.90 7.94
C ARG A 45 -12.84 -12.50 6.57
N ASN A 46 -11.68 -13.16 6.49
CA ASN A 46 -11.17 -13.82 5.29
C ASN A 46 -10.98 -12.88 4.07
N MET A 47 -10.86 -11.56 4.32
CA MET A 47 -10.69 -10.55 3.28
C MET A 47 -9.65 -9.52 3.71
N HIS A 48 -8.73 -9.20 2.80
CA HIS A 48 -7.76 -8.12 2.98
C HIS A 48 -7.54 -7.40 1.66
N LEU A 49 -8.04 -6.18 1.63
CA LEU A 49 -8.04 -5.30 0.49
C LEU A 49 -7.03 -4.19 0.72
N GLN A 50 -6.25 -3.90 -0.31
CA GLN A 50 -5.31 -2.79 -0.29
C GLN A 50 -5.25 -2.20 -1.69
N SER A 51 -5.48 -0.91 -1.79
CA SER A 51 -5.33 -0.22 -3.06
C SER A 51 -4.68 1.11 -2.79
N ARG A 52 -3.85 1.56 -3.75
CA ARG A 52 -3.57 2.95 -4.12
C ARG A 52 -2.22 3.01 -4.85
N TRP A 53 -1.18 3.69 -4.33
CA TRP A 53 0.06 3.96 -5.06
C TRP A 53 1.26 3.22 -4.50
N ILE A 54 2.16 2.88 -5.43
CA ILE A 54 3.52 2.47 -5.16
C ILE A 54 4.48 3.32 -5.99
N ASP A 55 5.48 3.89 -5.35
CA ASP A 55 6.59 4.57 -6.00
C ASP A 55 7.74 3.56 -6.15
N THR A 56 8.51 3.65 -7.24
CA THR A 56 9.60 2.71 -7.54
C THR A 56 10.96 3.40 -7.54
N ARG A 57 12.03 2.62 -7.37
CA ARG A 57 13.41 3.13 -7.44
C ARG A 57 13.75 3.73 -8.80
N LYS A 58 13.09 3.30 -9.87
CA LYS A 58 13.25 3.87 -11.22
C LYS A 58 12.48 5.17 -11.43
N GLY A 59 11.88 5.72 -10.38
CA GLY A 59 11.18 7.01 -10.40
C GLY A 59 9.78 6.94 -11.01
N LYS A 60 9.23 5.75 -11.23
CA LYS A 60 7.85 5.57 -11.72
C LYS A 60 6.90 5.37 -10.55
N THR A 61 5.75 6.02 -10.61
CA THR A 61 4.61 5.70 -9.74
C THR A 61 3.63 4.79 -10.47
N TYR A 62 3.24 3.69 -9.83
CA TYR A 62 2.15 2.84 -10.27
C TYR A 62 0.92 2.96 -9.35
N ARG A 63 -0.23 2.59 -9.90
CA ARG A 63 -1.44 2.32 -9.12
C ARG A 63 -1.63 0.82 -9.01
N PHE A 64 -2.07 0.35 -7.85
CA PHE A 64 -2.31 -1.06 -7.60
C PHE A 64 -3.61 -1.28 -6.84
N VAL A 65 -4.17 -2.48 -6.99
CA VAL A 65 -5.34 -2.96 -6.27
C VAL A 65 -5.13 -4.44 -5.95
N PHE A 66 -5.03 -4.76 -4.66
CA PHE A 66 -5.16 -6.10 -4.12
C PHE A 66 -6.54 -6.30 -3.54
N MET A 67 -7.25 -7.31 -4.03
CA MET A 67 -8.56 -7.73 -3.52
C MET A 67 -8.49 -9.19 -3.07
N ASN A 68 -7.73 -9.47 -2.01
CA ASN A 68 -7.60 -10.84 -1.50
C ASN A 68 -8.86 -11.20 -0.74
N ASN A 69 -9.68 -12.04 -1.35
CA ASN A 69 -10.98 -12.46 -0.84
C ASN A 69 -11.00 -13.96 -0.58
N ASN A 70 -11.88 -14.38 0.32
CA ASN A 70 -12.21 -15.78 0.58
C ASN A 70 -10.99 -16.65 0.94
N PHE A 71 -9.95 -16.06 1.52
CA PHE A 71 -8.77 -16.82 1.91
C PHE A 71 -9.03 -17.62 3.19
N VAL A 72 -8.49 -18.83 3.25
CA VAL A 72 -8.59 -19.71 4.44
C VAL A 72 -7.34 -19.65 5.32
N ARG A 73 -6.32 -18.89 4.89
CA ARG A 73 -5.06 -18.69 5.60
C ARG A 73 -5.15 -17.54 6.60
N PRO A 74 -4.28 -17.48 7.62
CA PRO A 74 -4.19 -16.32 8.49
C PRO A 74 -3.94 -15.03 7.69
N THR A 75 -4.66 -13.94 8.00
CA THR A 75 -4.52 -12.64 7.35
C THR A 75 -3.07 -12.13 7.37
N ALA A 76 -2.31 -12.46 8.41
CA ALA A 76 -0.90 -12.08 8.54
C ALA A 76 -0.03 -12.67 7.42
N GLU A 77 -0.28 -13.91 6.99
CA GLU A 77 0.47 -14.55 5.91
C GLU A 77 0.17 -13.90 4.57
N VAL A 78 -1.12 -13.63 4.29
CA VAL A 78 -1.54 -12.92 3.07
C VAL A 78 -0.90 -11.53 3.00
N ARG A 79 -0.89 -10.80 4.13
CA ARG A 79 -0.23 -9.50 4.23
C ARG A 79 1.27 -9.58 3.97
N LYS A 80 1.94 -10.63 4.48
CA LYS A 80 3.38 -10.84 4.27
C LYS A 80 3.72 -11.04 2.78
N GLU A 81 2.92 -11.84 2.07
CA GLU A 81 3.13 -12.04 0.63
C GLU A 81 2.83 -10.78 -0.19
N MET A 82 1.81 -10.02 0.17
CA MET A 82 1.56 -8.72 -0.46
C MET A 82 2.75 -7.77 -0.29
N VAL A 83 3.31 -7.70 0.94
CA VAL A 83 4.50 -6.88 1.20
C VAL A 83 5.66 -7.33 0.32
N ARG A 84 5.94 -8.64 0.23
CA ARG A 84 7.01 -9.17 -0.61
C ARG A 84 6.83 -8.79 -2.09
N ILE A 85 5.63 -8.97 -2.65
CA ILE A 85 5.35 -8.63 -4.05
C ILE A 85 5.56 -7.13 -4.31
N MET A 86 5.05 -6.29 -3.43
CA MET A 86 5.15 -4.83 -3.57
C MET A 86 6.59 -4.33 -3.41
N THR A 87 7.38 -4.91 -2.50
CA THR A 87 8.82 -4.61 -2.39
C THR A 87 9.55 -4.99 -3.68
N VAL A 88 9.27 -6.15 -4.26
CA VAL A 88 9.84 -6.55 -5.56
C VAL A 88 9.48 -5.57 -6.67
N ILE A 89 8.23 -5.09 -6.71
CA ILE A 89 7.80 -4.07 -7.68
C ILE A 89 8.58 -2.77 -7.50
N HIS A 90 8.68 -2.30 -6.26
CA HIS A 90 9.40 -1.07 -5.91
C HIS A 90 10.88 -1.12 -6.34
N GLU A 91 11.53 -2.25 -6.14
CA GLU A 91 12.95 -2.42 -6.41
C GLU A 91 13.28 -2.58 -7.90
N ASN A 92 12.41 -3.23 -8.68
CA ASN A 92 12.76 -3.74 -10.01
C ASN A 92 12.12 -3.01 -11.19
N PHE A 93 11.04 -2.23 -10.99
CA PHE A 93 10.29 -1.59 -12.07
C PHE A 93 10.36 -0.06 -11.99
#